data_AF-G5KE11-F1
#
_entry.id   AF-G5KE11-F1
#
_cell.length_a   1.000
_cell.length_b   1.000
_cell.length_c   1.000
_cell.angle_alpha   90.00
_cell.angle_beta   90.00
_cell.angle_gamma   90.00
#
_symmetry.space_group_name_H-M   'P 1'
#
loop_
_entity.id
_entity.type
_entity.pdbx_description
1 polymer ?
#
loop_
_entity_poly.entity_id
_entity_poly.type
_entity_poly.pdbx_seq_one_letter_code
_entity_poly.pdbx_strand_id
1 'polypeptide(L)'
;MTTQTTLENAYSLYPATASIVPFKNWLIIAYQSYKGVNLHIFETVESLDEFSKGERRFNLIIDSEETFEDQGHAVKWAFETLGA
;
A
#
# COMPACT_ATOMS: atom_id res chain seq x y z
N MET A 1 4.22 -11.12 -12.50
CA MET A 1 4.80 -11.37 -11.17
C MET A 1 3.98 -10.56 -10.18
N THR A 2 3.29 -11.21 -9.23
CA THR A 2 2.53 -10.53 -8.18
C THR A 2 3.51 -10.11 -7.09
N THR A 3 3.75 -8.80 -6.94
CA THR A 3 4.55 -8.27 -5.83
C THR A 3 3.77 -8.47 -4.54
N GLN A 4 4.27 -9.33 -3.65
CA GLN A 4 3.68 -9.58 -2.34
C GLN A 4 4.47 -8.86 -1.24
N THR A 5 3.78 -8.37 -0.22
CA THR A 5 4.40 -7.75 0.96
C THR A 5 3.68 -8.13 2.25
N THR A 6 4.30 -7.84 3.40
CA THR A 6 3.67 -7.83 4.73
C THR A 6 3.66 -6.41 5.27
N LEU A 7 2.88 -6.15 6.33
CA LEU A 7 2.87 -4.83 6.95
C LEU A 7 4.24 -4.46 7.52
N GLU A 8 4.94 -5.40 8.18
CA GLU A 8 6.28 -5.17 8.72
C GLU A 8 7.30 -4.88 7.61
N ASN A 9 7.23 -5.64 6.50
CA ASN A 9 8.06 -5.37 5.34
C ASN A 9 7.76 -4.00 4.72
N ALA A 10 6.50 -3.58 4.68
CA ALA A 10 6.16 -2.23 4.22
C ALA A 10 6.83 -1.14 5.09
N TYR A 11 6.77 -1.27 6.42
CA TYR A 11 7.47 -0.33 7.31
C TYR A 11 9.00 -0.35 7.18
N SER A 12 9.57 -1.46 6.72
CA SER A 12 11.02 -1.58 6.48
C SER A 12 11.44 -1.03 5.11
N LEU A 13 10.63 -1.26 4.07
CA LEU A 13 10.94 -0.93 2.68
C LEU A 13 10.68 0.54 2.34
N TYR A 14 9.61 1.12 2.90
CA TYR A 14 9.23 2.49 2.60
C TYR A 14 9.91 3.47 3.56
N PRO A 15 10.22 4.69 3.08
CA PRO A 15 10.80 5.71 3.94
C PRO A 15 9.87 6.03 5.11
N ALA A 16 10.43 6.42 6.25
CA ALA A 16 9.66 6.78 7.45
C ALA A 16 8.70 7.97 7.24
N THR A 17 8.87 8.72 6.16
CA THR A 17 7.98 9.80 5.75
C THR A 17 6.83 9.34 4.87
N ALA A 18 6.75 8.07 4.51
CA ALA A 18 5.64 7.51 3.74
C ALA A 18 4.38 7.41 4.62
N SER A 19 3.23 7.67 3.99
CA SER A 19 1.93 7.42 4.58
C SER A 19 1.53 5.97 4.33
N ILE A 20 1.68 5.13 5.35
CA ILE A 20 1.30 3.71 5.31
C ILE A 20 -0.02 3.55 6.06
N VAL A 21 -1.09 3.26 5.33
CA VAL A 21 -2.47 3.23 5.84
C VAL A 21 -3.08 1.84 5.63
N PRO A 22 -3.07 0.98 6.66
CA PRO A 22 -3.86 -0.26 6.65
C PRO A 22 -5.34 0.08 6.84
N PHE A 23 -6.20 -0.35 5.91
CA PHE A 23 -7.64 -0.10 5.96
C PHE A 23 -8.46 -1.28 5.44
N LYS A 24 -9.27 -1.89 6.31
CA LYS A 24 -10.07 -3.11 6.00
C LYS A 24 -9.21 -4.23 5.41
N ASN A 25 -9.37 -4.48 4.11
CA ASN A 25 -8.64 -5.49 3.34
C ASN A 25 -7.51 -4.90 2.51
N TRP A 26 -7.29 -3.59 2.57
CA TRP A 26 -6.27 -2.91 1.77
C TRP A 26 -5.14 -2.36 2.62
N LEU A 27 -3.98 -2.23 1.98
CA LEU A 27 -2.83 -1.49 2.48
C LEU A 27 -2.50 -0.42 1.45
N ILE A 28 -2.69 0.84 1.83
CA ILE A 28 -2.44 2.00 0.98
C ILE A 28 -1.09 2.59 1.39
N ILE A 29 -0.20 2.80 0.44
CA ILE A 29 1.14 3.34 0.69
C ILE A 29 1.38 4.51 -0.25
N ALA A 30 1.34 5.73 0.27
CA ALA A 30 1.74 6.93 -0.44
C ALA A 30 3.16 7.34 -0.01
N TYR A 31 4.07 7.52 -0.96
CA TYR A 31 5.47 7.79 -0.66
C TYR A 31 6.08 8.80 -1.63
N GLN A 32 7.07 9.56 -1.14
CA GLN A 32 7.83 10.47 -1.99
C GLN A 32 8.92 9.70 -2.76
N SER A 33 8.97 9.89 -4.07
CA SER A 33 10.11 9.50 -4.91
C SER A 33 10.71 10.74 -5.60
N TYR A 34 11.77 10.53 -6.39
CA TYR A 34 12.37 11.60 -7.19
C TYR A 34 11.42 12.14 -8.28
N LYS A 35 10.43 11.34 -8.71
CA LYS A 35 9.44 11.74 -9.72
C LYS A 35 8.25 12.50 -9.14
N GLY A 36 8.07 12.51 -7.82
CA GLY A 36 6.90 13.07 -7.14
C GLY A 36 6.36 12.13 -6.08
N VAL A 37 5.14 12.35 -5.63
CA VAL A 37 4.43 11.44 -4.72
C VAL A 37 3.86 10.30 -5.54
N ASN A 38 4.12 9.06 -5.11
CA ASN A 38 3.66 7.83 -5.75
C ASN A 38 2.73 7.08 -4.80
N LEU A 39 1.94 6.16 -5.34
CA LEU A 39 0.96 5.40 -4.56
C LEU A 39 0.97 3.93 -4.95
N HIS A 40 1.08 3.07 -3.94
CA HIS A 40 0.79 1.65 -4.07
C HIS A 40 -0.45 1.29 -3.26
N ILE A 41 -1.33 0.48 -3.85
CA ILE A 41 -2.45 -0.13 -3.14
C ILE A 41 -2.26 -1.64 -3.21
N PHE A 42 -2.29 -2.28 -2.05
CA PHE A 42 -2.26 -3.72 -1.93
C PHE A 42 -3.57 -4.24 -1.34
N GLU A 43 -3.95 -5.45 -1.70
CA GLU A 43 -5.11 -6.16 -1.18
C GLU A 43 -4.68 -7.40 -0.38
N THR A 44 -5.40 -7.67 0.71
CA THR A 44 -5.14 -8.80 1.60
C THR A 44 -5.31 -10.12 0.86
N VAL A 45 -4.36 -11.02 1.04
CA VAL A 45 -4.48 -12.39 0.55
C VAL A 45 -5.27 -13.20 1.57
N GLU A 46 -6.51 -13.56 1.25
CA GLU A 46 -7.32 -14.48 2.07
C GLU A 46 -6.83 -15.92 1.85
N SER A 47 -5.83 -16.36 2.63
CA SER A 47 -5.47 -17.78 2.70
C SER A 47 -5.34 -18.22 4.16
N LEU A 48 -6.27 -19.09 4.59
CA LEU A 48 -6.28 -19.71 5.91
C LEU A 48 -5.01 -20.54 6.19
N ASP A 49 -4.35 -21.03 5.13
CA ASP A 49 -3.15 -21.88 5.20
C ASP A 49 -1.87 -21.08 5.53
N GLU A 50 -1.86 -19.76 5.30
CA GLU A 50 -0.65 -18.94 5.35
C GLU A 50 -0.52 -18.04 6.58
N PHE A 51 -1.47 -18.13 7.54
CA PHE A 51 -1.35 -17.50 8.85
C PHE A 51 -0.35 -18.20 9.79
N SER A 52 0.41 -19.18 9.31
CA SER A 52 1.38 -19.94 10.10
C SER A 52 2.47 -19.07 10.78
N LYS A 53 2.64 -17.81 10.36
CA LYS A 53 3.53 -16.82 10.99
C LYS A 53 2.82 -15.64 11.68
N GLY A 54 1.48 -15.60 11.68
CA GLY A 54 0.71 -14.49 12.28
C GLY A 54 0.75 -13.16 11.51
N GLU A 55 1.50 -13.07 10.41
CA GLU A 55 1.59 -11.87 9.57
C GLU A 55 0.54 -11.88 8.44
N ARG A 56 -0.17 -10.75 8.28
CA ARG A 56 -1.08 -10.53 7.15
C ARG A 56 -0.27 -10.21 5.89
N ARG A 57 -0.55 -10.92 4.79
CA ARG A 57 0.07 -10.70 3.48
C ARG A 57 -0.82 -9.87 2.57
N PHE A 58 -0.19 -9.08 1.72
CA PHE A 58 -0.86 -8.22 0.77
C PHE A 58 -0.26 -8.39 -0.64
N ASN A 59 -1.11 -8.44 -1.66
CA ASN A 59 -0.74 -8.43 -3.06
C ASN A 59 -0.89 -7.03 -3.63
N LEU A 60 0.11 -6.54 -4.37
CA LEU A 60 0.01 -5.27 -5.08
C LEU A 60 -1.11 -5.36 -6.13
N ILE A 61 -2.08 -4.46 -6.08
CA ILE A 61 -3.17 -4.37 -7.04
C ILE A 61 -3.11 -3.09 -7.88
N ILE A 62 -2.58 -2.00 -7.35
CA ILE A 62 -2.42 -0.73 -8.06
C ILE A 62 -1.03 -0.16 -7.77
N ASP A 63 -0.37 0.23 -8.85
CA ASP A 63 0.91 0.94 -8.88
C ASP A 63 0.67 2.23 -9.66
N SER A 64 0.56 3.37 -8.96
CA SER A 64 0.38 4.68 -9.60
C SER A 64 1.65 5.51 -9.43
N GLU A 65 2.29 5.76 -10.58
CA GLU A 65 3.40 6.71 -10.74
C GLU A 65 2.89 8.15 -11.02
N GLU A 66 1.62 8.45 -10.77
CA GLU A 66 1.06 9.78 -11.00
C GLU A 66 1.68 10.83 -10.08
N THR A 67 1.83 12.07 -10.57
CA THR A 67 2.32 13.19 -9.77
C THR A 67 1.19 13.77 -8.90
N PHE A 68 0.92 13.12 -7.77
CA PHE A 68 0.05 13.71 -6.75
C PHE A 68 0.71 14.95 -6.12
N GLU A 69 -0.12 15.91 -5.68
CA GLU A 69 0.36 17.15 -5.03
C GLU A 69 1.11 16.85 -3.72
N ASP A 70 0.54 15.97 -2.90
CA ASP A 70 1.16 15.43 -1.69
C ASP A 70 0.62 14.04 -1.34
N GLN A 71 1.17 13.42 -0.29
CA GLN A 71 0.76 12.09 0.16
C GLN A 71 -0.69 12.01 0.65
N GLY A 72 -1.23 13.08 1.22
CA GLY A 72 -2.63 13.16 1.63
C GLY A 72 -3.56 13.15 0.43
N HIS A 73 -3.22 13.88 -0.64
CA HIS A 73 -3.94 13.83 -1.91
C HIS A 73 -3.89 12.44 -2.55
N ALA A 74 -2.74 11.78 -2.52
CA ALA A 74 -2.60 10.40 -3.00
C ALA A 74 -3.46 9.41 -2.21
N VAL A 75 -3.48 9.51 -0.88
CA VAL A 75 -4.33 8.67 -0.01
C VAL A 75 -5.81 8.95 -0.26
N LYS A 76 -6.21 10.22 -0.42
CA LYS A 76 -7.60 10.58 -0.74
C LYS A 76 -8.04 9.93 -2.06
N TRP A 77 -7.22 10.05 -3.11
CA TRP A 77 -7.48 9.42 -4.40
C TRP A 77 -7.60 7.89 -4.28
N ALA A 78 -6.78 7.26 -3.42
CA ALA A 78 -6.85 5.83 -3.15
C ALA A 78 -8.23 5.44 -2.58
N PHE A 79 -8.76 6.19 -1.62
CA PHE A 79 -10.09 5.94 -1.07
C PHE A 79 -11.21 6.12 -2.10
N GLU A 80 -11.13 7.18 -2.91
CA GLU A 80 -12.06 7.43 -4.01
C GLU A 80 -12.03 6.27 -5.04
N THR A 81 -10.84 5.75 -5.36
CA THR A 81 -10.63 4.63 -6.28
C THR A 81 -11.17 3.31 -5.72
N LEU A 82 -11.04 3.11 -4.41
CA LEU A 82 -11.56 1.92 -3.72
C LEU A 82 -13.07 2.00 -3.43
N GLY A 83 -13.71 3.15 -3.66
CA GLY A 83 -15.12 3.38 -3.34
C GLY A 83 -15.43 3.34 -1.84
N ALA A 84 -14.50 3.83 -1.02
CA ALA A 84 -14.49 3.72 0.44
C ALA A 84 -14.68 5.05 1.19
#